data_AF-A0A661VH84-F1
#
_entry.id   AF-A0A661VH84-F1
#
_cell.length_a   1.000
_cell.length_b   1.000
_cell.length_c   1.000
_cell.angle_alpha   90.00
_cell.angle_beta   90.00
_cell.angle_gamma   90.00
#
_symmetry.space_group_name_H-M   'P 1'
#
loop_
_entity.id
_entity.type
_entity.pdbx_description
1 polymer ?
#
loop_
_entity_poly.entity_id
_entity_poly.type
_entity_poly.pdbx_seq_one_letter_code
_entity_poly.pdbx_strand_id
1 'polypeptide(L)' 'MEKADIVRPIYGTIVFQPFALLWCLFSGMSYLTMIGPFTIYSTIVFIPIYAVYESHVRKYLDEVK' A
#
# COMPACT_ATOMS: atom_id res chain seq x y z
N MET A 1 -16.55 4.66 -9.04
CA MET A 1 -15.20 4.14 -8.73
C MET A 1 -14.39 4.22 -10.00
N GLU A 2 -13.46 5.16 -10.06
CA GLU A 2 -12.48 5.17 -11.14
C GLU A 2 -11.68 3.87 -11.06
N LYS A 3 -11.20 3.36 -12.20
CA LYS A 3 -10.35 2.14 -12.23
C LYS A 3 -9.13 2.26 -11.31
N ALA A 4 -8.70 3.47 -11.01
CA ALA A 4 -7.62 3.78 -10.08
C ALA A 4 -7.91 3.29 -8.65
N ASP A 5 -9.15 3.33 -8.17
CA ASP A 5 -9.51 2.96 -6.79
C ASP A 5 -9.30 1.47 -6.51
N ILE A 6 -9.48 0.63 -7.52
CA ILE A 6 -9.31 -0.84 -7.42
C ILE A 6 -7.82 -1.21 -7.53
N VAL A 7 -7.04 -0.46 -8.30
CA VAL A 7 -5.61 -0.74 -8.52
C VAL A 7 -4.75 -0.30 -7.32
N ARG A 8 -5.15 0.75 -6.59
CA ARG A 8 -4.44 1.29 -5.40
C ARG A 8 -4.11 0.22 -4.34
N PRO A 9 -5.07 -0.57 -3.82
CA PRO A 9 -4.77 -1.57 -2.80
C PRO A 9 -3.89 -2.71 -3.31
N ILE A 10 -4.02 -3.08 -4.59
CA ILE A 10 -3.18 -4.10 -5.22
C ILE A 10 -1.73 -3.60 -5.31
N TYR A 11 -1.53 -2.37 -5.78
CA TYR A 11 -0.20 -1.80 -5.94
C TYR A 11 0.48 -1.60 -4.59
N GLY A 12 -0.22 -1.06 -3.59
CA GLY A 12 0.30 -0.92 -2.22
C GLY A 12 0.68 -2.27 -1.61
N THR A 13 -0.11 -3.31 -1.84
CA THR A 13 0.18 -4.67 -1.36
C THR A 13 1.42 -5.27 -2.03
N ILE A 14 1.58 -5.10 -3.35
CA ILE A 14 2.75 -5.58 -4.09
C ILE A 14 4.02 -4.89 -3.61
N VAL A 15 4.00 -3.56 -3.46
CA VAL A 15 5.14 -2.78 -2.98
C VAL A 15 5.51 -3.13 -1.53
N PHE A 16 4.55 -3.59 -0.73
CA PHE A 16 4.78 -4.00 0.65
C PHE A 16 5.38 -5.41 0.78
N GLN A 17 5.22 -6.30 -0.21
CA GLN A 17 5.68 -7.70 -0.12
C GLN A 17 7.19 -7.84 0.19
N PRO A 18 8.13 -7.07 -0.42
CA PRO A 18 9.55 -7.18 -0.08
C PRO A 18 9.84 -6.81 1.39
N PHE A 19 9.16 -5.80 1.94
CA PHE A 19 9.29 -5.43 3.35
C PHE A 19 8.72 -6.51 4.27
N ALA A 20 7.57 -7.07 3.92
CA ALA A 20 6.98 -8.20 4.63
C ALA A 20 7.88 -9.45 4.61
N LEU A 21 8.53 -9.73 3.48
CA LEU A 21 9.48 -10.84 3.35
C LEU A 21 10.70 -10.61 4.23
N LEU A 22 11.30 -9.42 4.18
CA LEU A 22 12.42 -9.04 5.05
C LEU A 22 12.05 -9.16 6.53
N TRP A 23 10.88 -8.66 6.91
CA TRP A 23 10.40 -8.77 8.29
C TRP A 23 10.29 -10.22 8.74
N CYS A 24 9.70 -11.09 7.92
CA CYS A 24 9.62 -12.52 8.19
C CYS A 24 11.00 -13.18 8.34
N LEU A 25 11.96 -12.79 7.51
CA LEU A 25 13.35 -13.28 7.59
C LEU A 25 14.00 -12.88 8.92
N PHE A 26 13.81 -11.65 9.39
CA PHE A 26 14.39 -11.18 10.66
C PHE A 26 13.67 -11.73 11.89
N SER A 27 12.35 -11.93 11.82
CA SER A 27 11.54 -12.39 12.95
C SER A 27 11.43 -13.91 13.05
N GLY A 28 11.97 -14.66 12.08
CA GLY A 28 11.82 -16.11 11.99
C GLY A 28 10.38 -16.58 11.75
N MET A 29 9.52 -15.71 11.20
CA MET A 29 8.11 -16.05 10.94
C MET A 29 7.92 -16.62 9.55
N SER A 30 7.00 -17.58 9.40
CA SER A 30 6.62 -18.12 8.09
C SER A 30 5.92 -17.06 7.24
N TYR A 31 6.55 -16.65 6.14
CA TYR A 31 6.01 -15.66 5.22
C TYR A 31 4.64 -16.06 4.68
N LEU A 32 4.48 -17.32 4.22
CA LEU A 32 3.23 -17.84 3.68
C LEU A 32 2.05 -17.74 4.67
N THR A 33 2.33 -17.91 5.96
CA THR A 33 1.32 -17.77 7.02
C THR A 33 0.98 -16.31 7.29
N MET A 34 1.96 -15.41 7.10
CA MET A 34 1.84 -13.98 7.40
C MET A 34 1.37 -13.12 6.21
N ILE A 35 1.31 -13.67 4.98
CA ILE A 35 0.83 -12.95 3.78
C ILE A 35 -0.54 -12.31 4.00
N GLY A 36 -1.48 -13.05 4.61
CA GLY A 36 -2.84 -12.54 4.88
C GLY A 36 -2.82 -11.33 5.82
N PRO A 37 -2.28 -11.46 7.05
CA PRO A 37 -2.11 -10.35 7.98
C PRO A 37 -1.37 -9.15 7.38
N PHE A 38 -0.29 -9.36 6.63
CA PHE A 38 0.46 -8.26 6.01
C PHE A 38 -0.32 -7.56 4.91
N THR A 39 -1.14 -8.27 4.15
CA THR A 39 -2.01 -7.68 3.12
C THR A 39 -3.10 -6.80 3.73
N ILE A 40 -3.67 -7.24 4.86
CA ILE A 40 -4.65 -6.42 5.60
C ILE A 40 -3.96 -5.18 6.17
N TYR A 41 -2.80 -5.36 6.80
CA TYR A 41 -2.02 -4.26 7.36
C TYR A 41 -1.61 -3.24 6.29
N SER A 42 -1.09 -3.69 5.15
CA SER A 42 -0.74 -2.82 4.03
C SER A 42 -1.96 -2.06 3.53
N THR A 43 -3.10 -2.73 3.37
CA THR A 43 -4.34 -2.06 2.92
C THR A 43 -4.78 -0.96 3.88
N ILE A 44 -4.79 -1.23 5.19
CA ILE A 44 -5.18 -0.25 6.21
C ILE A 44 -4.22 0.95 6.24
N VAL A 45 -2.91 0.72 6.09
CA VAL A 45 -1.90 1.79 6.14
C VAL A 45 -1.87 2.61 4.84
N PHE A 46 -1.99 1.95 3.69
CA PHE A 46 -1.88 2.63 2.40
C PHE A 46 -3.13 3.44 2.03
N ILE A 47 -4.34 3.03 2.42
CA ILE A 47 -5.57 3.80 2.16
C ILE A 47 -5.47 5.28 2.60
N PRO A 48 -5.14 5.60 3.87
CA PRO A 48 -5.03 6.99 4.31
C PRO A 48 -3.83 7.71 3.68
N ILE A 49 -2.71 7.02 3.47
CA ILE A 49 -1.54 7.60 2.78
C ILE A 49 -1.91 8.04 1.36
N TYR A 50 -2.66 7.21 0.62
CA TYR A 50 -3.15 7.57 -0.70
C TYR A 50 -4.15 8.72 -0.66
N ALA A 51 -5.04 8.77 0.33
CA ALA A 51 -5.98 9.89 0.47
C ALA A 51 -5.24 11.23 0.68
N VAL A 52 -4.16 11.23 1.47
CA VAL A 52 -3.32 12.41 1.68
C VAL A 52 -2.51 12.74 0.41
N TYR A 53 -1.89 11.75 -0.22
CA TYR A 53 -1.14 11.94 -1.46
C TYR A 53 -2.02 12.50 -2.57
N GLU A 54 -3.22 11.98 -2.75
CA GLU A 54 -4.18 12.49 -3.72
C GLU A 54 -4.60 13.93 -3.42
N SER A 55 -4.83 14.27 -2.15
CA SER A 55 -5.11 15.65 -1.74
C SER A 55 -3.96 16.61 -2.06
N HIS A 56 -2.71 16.16 -1.87
CA HIS A 56 -1.53 16.97 -2.12
C HIS A 56 -1.21 17.07 -3.62
N VAL A 57 -1.26 15.95 -4.34
CA VAL A 57 -0.95 15.89 -5.77
C VAL A 57 -2.04 16.51 -6.63
N ARG A 58 -3.33 16.42 -6.28
CA ARG A 58 -4.37 17.19 -6.96
C ARG A 58 -4.10 18.69 -6.89
N LYS A 59 -3.65 19.21 -5.74
CA LYS A 59 -3.27 20.63 -5.63
C LYS A 59 -2.15 21.01 -6.59
N TYR A 60 -1.10 20.19 -6.69
CA TYR A 60 -0.01 20.45 -7.65
C TYR A 60 -0.47 20.34 -9.11
N LEU A 61 -1.36 19.39 -9.44
CA LEU A 61 -1.90 19.25 -10.80
C LEU A 61 -2.83 20.40 -11.20
N ASP A 62 -3.58 20.96 -10.26
CA ASP A 62 -4.44 22.12 -10.48
C ASP A 62 -3.62 23.43 -10.58
N GLU A 63 -2.46 23.53 -9.91
CA GLU A 63 -1.54 24.68 -10.04
C GLU A 63 -0.76 24.73 -11.36
N VAL A 64 -0.53 23.58 -11.99
CA VAL A 64 0.24 23.47 -13.25
C VAL A 64 -0.65 23.64 -14.49
N LYS A 65 -1.98 23.67 -14.32
CA LYS A 65 -2.96 23.75 -15.41
C LYS A 65 -3.42 25.18 -15.67
#